data_AF-A0A930HRV6-F1
#
_entry.id   AF-A0A930HRV6-F1
#
_cell.length_a   1.000
_cell.length_b   1.000
_cell.length_c   1.000
_cell.angle_alpha   90.00
_cell.angle_beta   90.00
_cell.angle_gamma   90.00
#
_symmetry.space_group_name_H-M   'P 1'
#
loop_
_entity.id
_entity.type
_entity.pdbx_description
1 polymer ?
#
loop_
_entity_poly.entity_id
_entity_poly.type
_entity_poly.pdbx_seq_one_letter_code
_entity_poly.pdbx_strand_id
1 'polypeptide(L)' 'VWSQLDQAHLTASLLQQRGRLHFVAGSAETVCRPFFTTQLSGGGAPIPWRTYGGNFYRGGYSDHFPIRLLLEYE' A
#
# COMPACT_ATOMS: atom_id res chain seq x y z
N VAL A 1 -4.11 -15.96 -9.81
CA VAL A 1 -3.82 -14.50 -9.68
C VAL A 1 -3.05 -14.34 -8.38
N TRP A 2 -1.84 -13.82 -8.41
CA TRP A 2 -1.14 -13.44 -7.18
C TRP A 2 -1.87 -12.22 -6.62
N SER A 3 -2.76 -12.47 -5.66
CA SER A 3 -3.48 -11.46 -4.89
C SER A 3 -2.50 -10.73 -3.98
N GLN A 4 -2.70 -9.43 -3.79
CA GLN A 4 -1.92 -8.54 -2.92
C GLN A 4 -1.25 -9.25 -1.72
N LEU A 5 0.09 -9.22 -1.66
CA LEU A 5 0.90 -9.87 -0.62
C LEU A 5 1.54 -8.85 0.34
N ASP A 6 0.90 -7.69 0.53
CA ASP A 6 1.43 -6.64 1.39
C ASP A 6 0.95 -6.82 2.84
N GLN A 7 1.87 -6.72 3.80
CA GLN A 7 1.61 -6.94 5.22
C GLN A 7 2.11 -5.76 6.06
N ALA A 8 1.35 -5.38 7.09
CA ALA A 8 1.81 -4.50 8.15
C ALA A 8 1.79 -5.27 9.48
N HIS A 9 2.89 -5.20 10.22
CA HIS A 9 2.99 -5.79 11.55
C HIS A 9 2.70 -4.70 12.59
N LEU A 10 1.73 -4.97 13.46
CA LEU A 10 1.37 -4.08 14.56
C LEU A 10 1.58 -4.79 15.89
N THR A 11 1.98 -4.01 16.90
CA THR A 11 1.93 -4.47 18.29
C THR A 11 0.49 -4.59 18.76
N ALA A 12 0.22 -5.54 19.65
CA ALA A 12 -1.13 -5.75 20.19
C ALA A 12 -1.71 -4.49 20.84
N SER A 13 -0.87 -3.63 21.43
CA SER A 13 -1.32 -2.37 22.05
C SER A 13 -1.98 -1.41 21.07
N LEU A 14 -1.56 -1.38 19.80
CA LEU A 14 -2.18 -0.54 18.76
C LEU A 14 -3.57 -1.06 18.36
N LEU A 15 -3.83 -2.36 18.52
CA LEU A 15 -5.09 -2.99 18.12
C LEU A 15 -6.17 -2.94 19.21
N GLN A 16 -5.79 -2.70 20.46
CA GLN A 16 -6.69 -2.87 21.61
C GLN A 16 -7.53 -1.63 21.95
N GLN A 17 -7.37 -0.49 21.24
CA GLN A 17 -8.05 0.79 21.52
C GLN A 17 -8.05 1.21 23.01
N ARG A 18 -7.01 0.80 23.75
CA ARG A 18 -6.83 1.08 25.19
C ARG A 18 -5.70 2.06 25.47
N GLY A 19 -4.80 2.25 24.50
CA GLY A 19 -3.69 3.19 24.59
C GLY A 19 -4.07 4.51 23.95
N ARG A 20 -3.37 5.59 24.35
CA ARG A 20 -3.52 6.92 23.76
C ARG A 20 -3.31 6.91 22.25
N LEU A 21 -2.35 6.10 21.77
CA LEU A 21 -2.15 5.82 20.34
C LEU A 21 -2.81 4.49 19.98
N HIS A 22 -3.70 4.50 19.00
CA HIS A 22 -4.37 3.28 18.54
C HIS A 22 -4.63 3.29 17.03
N PHE A 23 -4.76 2.11 16.44
CA PHE A 23 -5.17 1.94 15.05
C PHE A 23 -6.68 2.20 14.90
N VAL A 24 -7.03 2.98 13.88
CA VAL A 24 -8.43 3.20 13.51
C VAL A 24 -8.92 2.01 12.69
N ALA A 25 -9.76 1.17 13.29
CA ALA A 25 -10.28 -0.03 12.63
C ALA A 25 -10.98 0.31 11.31
N GLY A 26 -10.67 -0.44 10.24
CA GLY A 26 -11.21 -0.21 8.90
C GLY A 26 -10.50 0.88 8.09
N SER A 27 -9.51 1.59 8.65
CA SER A 27 -8.75 2.63 7.93
C SER A 27 -7.62 2.09 7.03
N ALA A 28 -7.33 0.79 7.13
CA ALA A 28 -6.26 0.18 6.35
C ALA A 28 -6.61 0.18 4.86
N GLU A 29 -5.74 0.76 4.04
CA GLU A 29 -5.93 0.80 2.59
C GLU A 29 -4.63 0.54 1.82
N THR A 30 -4.80 0.03 0.60
CA THR A 30 -3.77 0.11 -0.43
C THR A 30 -3.88 1.47 -1.11
N VAL A 31 -2.81 2.25 -1.04
CA VAL A 31 -2.80 3.60 -1.60
C VAL A 31 -2.55 3.52 -3.11
N CYS A 32 -3.65 3.50 -3.86
CA CYS A 32 -3.63 3.67 -5.31
C CYS A 32 -3.89 5.15 -5.64
N ARG A 33 -2.88 5.86 -6.15
CA ARG A 33 -2.98 7.25 -6.61
C ARG A 33 -2.37 7.37 -8.01
N PRO A 34 -2.84 8.30 -8.87
CA PRO A 34 -2.38 8.38 -10.26
C PRO A 34 -0.87 8.46 -10.45
N PHE A 35 -0.15 9.10 -9.53
CA PHE A 35 1.31 9.22 -9.61
C PHE A 35 2.05 7.92 -9.23
N PHE A 36 1.40 6.99 -8.52
CA PHE A 36 1.94 5.66 -8.24
C PHE A 36 1.61 4.65 -9.32
N THR A 37 0.81 5.00 -10.33
CA THR A 37 0.27 4.04 -11.28
C THR A 37 0.83 4.23 -12.69
N THR A 38 0.79 3.15 -13.45
CA THR A 38 0.93 3.16 -14.90
C THR A 38 -0.17 2.30 -15.52
N GLN A 39 -0.55 2.60 -16.76
CA GLN A 39 -1.62 1.90 -17.46
C GLN A 39 -1.01 0.87 -18.42
N LEU A 40 -1.54 -0.35 -18.43
CA LEU A 40 -1.19 -1.32 -19.46
C LEU A 40 -1.78 -0.89 -20.81
N SER A 41 -1.01 -1.08 -21.88
CA SER A 41 -1.37 -0.66 -23.24
C SER A 41 -2.66 -1.30 -23.75
N GLY A 42 -3.07 -2.45 -23.22
CA GLY A 42 -4.31 -3.15 -23.55
C GLY A 42 -5.52 -2.77 -22.67
N GLY A 43 -5.42 -1.75 -21.82
CA GLY A 43 -6.43 -1.44 -20.81
C GLY A 43 -6.32 -2.33 -19.57
N GLY A 44 -7.29 -2.20 -18.66
CA GLY A 44 -7.34 -2.94 -17.39
C GLY A 44 -7.12 -2.07 -16.14
N ALA A 45 -6.99 -2.72 -14.99
CA ALA A 45 -6.75 -2.03 -13.73
C ALA A 45 -5.36 -1.34 -13.73
N PRO A 46 -5.22 -0.17 -13.08
CA PRO A 46 -3.93 0.46 -12.89
C PRO A 46 -2.96 -0.47 -12.16
N ILE A 47 -1.69 -0.48 -12.57
CA ILE A 47 -0.63 -1.25 -11.92
C ILE A 47 0.41 -0.31 -11.31
N PRO A 48 1.24 -0.77 -10.35
CA PRO A 48 2.30 0.06 -9.79
C PRO A 48 3.26 0.56 -10.87
N TRP A 49 3.63 1.84 -10.81
CA TRP A 49 4.71 2.38 -11.61
C TRP A 49 6.04 1.89 -11.04
N ARG A 50 6.52 0.79 -11.60
CA ARG A 50 7.66 0.02 -11.09
C ARG A 50 8.97 0.75 -11.30
N THR A 51 9.88 0.64 -10.33
CA THR A 51 11.28 1.05 -10.48
C THR A 51 11.98 0.22 -11.55
N TYR A 52 11.68 -1.09 -11.60
CA TYR A 52 12.19 -2.02 -12.60
C TYR A 52 11.06 -2.86 -13.23
N GLY A 53 11.15 -3.09 -14.54
CA GLY A 53 10.34 -4.04 -15.27
C GLY A 53 11.23 -5.16 -15.80
N GLY A 54 11.38 -6.25 -15.04
CA GLY A 54 12.45 -7.23 -15.28
C GLY A 54 13.81 -6.59 -15.01
N ASN A 55 14.76 -6.75 -15.93
CA ASN A 55 16.12 -6.20 -15.78
C ASN A 55 16.23 -4.71 -16.18
N PHE A 56 15.13 -4.08 -16.60
CA PHE A 56 15.15 -2.72 -17.14
C PHE A 56 14.65 -1.70 -16.11
N TYR A 57 15.46 -0.69 -15.83
CA TYR A 57 15.05 0.46 -15.02
C TYR A 57 13.97 1.29 -15.74
N ARG A 58 12.90 1.63 -15.03
CA ARG A 58 11.73 2.37 -15.55
C ARG A 58 11.49 3.71 -14.86
N GLY A 59 12.25 4.03 -13.81
CA GLY A 59 12.13 5.31 -13.09
C GLY A 59 10.97 5.42 -12.11
N GLY A 60 10.17 4.36 -11.94
CA GLY A 60 9.03 4.37 -11.00
C GLY A 60 9.42 4.17 -9.54
N TYR A 61 8.42 4.20 -8.66
CA TYR A 61 8.60 4.23 -7.20
C TYR A 61 8.79 2.85 -6.56
N SER A 62 7.99 1.86 -6.96
CA SER A 62 8.02 0.51 -6.38
C SER A 62 7.24 -0.47 -7.26
N ASP A 63 7.58 -1.76 -7.16
CA ASP A 63 6.85 -2.86 -7.78
C ASP A 63 5.53 -3.21 -7.05
N HIS A 64 5.31 -2.66 -5.85
CA HIS A 64 4.11 -2.80 -5.03
C HIS A 64 3.44 -1.44 -4.77
N PHE A 65 2.13 -1.46 -4.47
CA PHE A 65 1.47 -0.27 -3.94
C PHE A 65 1.73 -0.16 -2.44
N PRO A 66 1.91 1.06 -1.90
CA PRO A 66 2.07 1.23 -0.47
C PRO A 66 0.76 0.93 0.28
N ILE A 67 0.88 0.38 1.47
CA ILE A 67 -0.22 0.25 2.42
C ILE A 67 -0.20 1.42 3.42
N ARG A 68 -1.37 1.89 3.82
CA ARG A 68 -1.52 2.96 4.80
C ARG A 68 -2.44 2.50 5.93
N LEU A 69 -2.03 2.81 7.15
CA LEU A 69 -2.82 2.65 8.38
C LEU A 69 -3.02 4.03 9.00
N LEU A 70 -4.24 4.33 9.45
CA LEU A 70 -4.46 5.53 10.25
C LEU A 70 -4.30 5.19 11.73
N LEU A 71 -3.48 5.98 12.42
CA LEU A 71 -3.35 5.96 13.86
C LEU A 71 -3.93 7.25 14.42
N GLU A 72 -4.67 7.14 15.52
CA GLU A 72 -5.23 8.27 16.25
C GLU A 72 -4.56 8.39 17.62
N TYR A 73 -4.35 9.63 18.06
CA TYR A 73 -3.75 9.95 19.35
C TYR A 73 -4.68 10.84 20.18
N GLU A 74 -5.04 10.38 21.38
CA GLU A 74 -5.84 11.10 22.38
C GLU A 74 -4.97 11.76 23.46
#